data_AF-V6AR93-F1
#
_entry.id   AF-V6AR93-F1
#
_cell.length_a   1.000
_cell.length_b   1.000
_cell.length_c   1.000
_cell.angle_alpha   90.00
_cell.angle_beta   90.00
_cell.angle_gamma   90.00
#
_symmetry.space_group_name_H-M   'P 1'
#
loop_
_entity.id
_entity.type
_entity.pdbx_description
1 polymer ?
#
loop_
_entity_poly.entity_id
_entity_poly.type
_entity_poly.pdbx_seq_one_letter_code
_entity_poly.pdbx_strand_id
1 'polypeptide(L)' 'MSQIQKSISLDENTWQQIDQLRSDLPRSRFVARIITEKLKTTEDSG' A
#
# COMPACT_ATOMS: atom_id res chain seq x y z
N MET A 1 -11.59 -8.50 15.21
CA MET A 1 -10.82 -8.58 13.94
C MET A 1 -9.35 -8.49 14.29
N SER A 2 -8.52 -9.46 13.90
CA SER A 2 -7.07 -9.42 14.16
C SER A 2 -6.37 -8.61 13.08
N GLN A 3 -5.57 -7.62 13.47
CA GLN A 3 -4.76 -6.85 12.53
C GLN A 3 -3.46 -7.61 12.28
N ILE A 4 -3.24 -8.02 11.02
CA ILE A 4 -1.98 -8.66 10.62
C ILE A 4 -0.93 -7.55 10.46
N GLN A 5 0.18 -7.67 11.19
CA GLN A 5 1.37 -6.82 10.98
C GLN A 5 2.36 -7.54 10.07
N LYS A 6 2.79 -6.85 9.02
CA LYS A 6 3.84 -7.30 8.10
C LYS A 6 4.80 -6.15 7.84
N SER A 7 6.08 -6.45 7.79
CA SER A 7 7.12 -5.51 7.36
C SER A 7 7.40 -5.72 5.88
N ILE A 8 7.62 -4.61 5.15
CA ILE A 8 8.05 -4.63 3.76
C ILE A 8 9.30 -3.77 3.61
N SER A 9 10.20 -4.20 2.74
CA SER A 9 11.39 -3.44 2.35
C SER A 9 11.21 -2.98 0.92
N LEU A 10 11.29 -1.68 0.70
CA LEU A 10 11.27 -1.03 -0.60
C LEU A 10 12.51 -0.13 -0.68
N ASP A 11 12.96 0.17 -1.88
CA ASP A 11 14.05 1.13 -2.07
C ASP A 11 13.62 2.54 -1.61
N GLU A 12 14.62 3.38 -1.33
CA GLU A 12 14.39 4.72 -0.79
C GLU A 12 13.59 5.61 -1.76
N ASN A 13 13.83 5.50 -3.06
CA ASN A 13 13.12 6.29 -4.06
C ASN A 13 11.63 5.97 -4.06
N THR A 14 11.28 4.68 -3.98
CA THR A 14 9.89 4.23 -3.84
C THR A 14 9.26 4.76 -2.55
N TRP A 15 9.97 4.75 -1.42
CA TRP A 15 9.45 5.33 -0.17
C TRP A 15 9.21 6.84 -0.26
N GLN A 16 10.10 7.58 -0.92
CA GLN A 16 9.93 9.01 -1.13
C GLN A 16 8.70 9.31 -2.01
N GLN A 17 8.48 8.54 -3.08
CA GLN A 17 7.28 8.68 -3.90
C GLN A 17 6.01 8.37 -3.09
N ILE A 18 6.02 7.34 -2.24
CA ILE A 18 4.92 7.04 -1.33
C ILE A 18 4.65 8.21 -0.38
N ASP A 19 5.69 8.82 0.19
CA ASP A 19 5.55 9.97 1.09
C ASP A 19 4.98 11.20 0.38
N GLN A 20 5.32 11.42 -0.89
CA GLN A 20 4.75 12.52 -1.68
C GLN A 20 3.27 12.29 -2.01
N LEU A 21 2.88 11.04 -2.32
CA LEU A 21 1.53 10.70 -2.75
C LEU A 21 0.54 10.51 -1.60
N ARG A 22 1.02 10.04 -0.43
CA ARG A 22 0.14 9.71 0.70
C ARG A 22 -0.47 10.93 1.41
N SER A 23 0.00 12.15 1.11
CA SER A 23 -0.40 13.37 1.80
C SER A 23 -0.22 13.20 3.33
N ASP A 24 -1.31 13.18 4.08
CA ASP A 24 -1.41 13.03 5.53
C ASP A 24 -1.68 11.59 6.00
N LEU A 25 -1.98 10.67 5.08
CA LEU A 25 -2.27 9.29 5.43
C LEU A 25 -1.02 8.57 5.98
N PRO A 26 -1.17 7.75 7.04
CA PRO A 26 -0.08 6.88 7.48
C PRO A 26 0.40 5.96 6.34
N ARG A 27 1.72 5.76 6.21
CA ARG A 27 2.33 4.88 5.19
C ARG A 27 1.63 3.52 5.11
N SER A 28 1.34 2.90 6.25
CA SER A 28 0.66 1.60 6.32
C SER A 28 -0.75 1.61 5.72
N ARG A 29 -1.53 2.69 5.93
CA ARG A 29 -2.87 2.84 5.36
C ARG A 29 -2.82 3.04 3.85
N PHE A 30 -1.90 3.87 3.39
CA PHE A 30 -1.71 4.14 1.97
C PHE A 30 -1.27 2.89 1.21
N VAL A 31 -0.27 2.17 1.72
CA VAL A 31 0.20 0.91 1.12
C VAL A 31 -0.90 -0.15 1.14
N ALA A 32 -1.64 -0.30 2.25
CA ALA A 32 -2.76 -1.25 2.33
C ALA A 32 -3.86 -0.95 1.30
N ARG A 33 -4.13 0.34 1.02
CA ARG A 33 -5.07 0.77 -0.01
C ARG A 33 -4.62 0.32 -1.40
N ILE A 34 -3.36 0.59 -1.76
CA ILE A 34 -2.81 0.18 -3.06
C ILE A 34 -2.89 -1.33 -3.24
N ILE A 35 -2.48 -2.10 -2.23
CA ILE A 35 -2.55 -3.57 -2.27
C ILE A 35 -4.00 -4.03 -2.48
N THR A 36 -4.94 -3.45 -1.76
CA THR A 36 -6.37 -3.80 -1.86
C THR A 36 -6.95 -3.45 -3.23
N GLU A 37 -6.63 -2.28 -3.78
CA GLU A 37 -7.06 -1.85 -5.11
C GLU A 37 -6.51 -2.79 -6.20
N LYS A 38 -5.25 -3.19 -6.10
CA LYS A 38 -4.63 -4.13 -7.06
C LYS A 38 -5.25 -5.52 -7.00
N LEU A 39 -5.54 -6.04 -5.82
CA LEU A 39 -6.21 -7.34 -5.68
C LEU A 39 -7.60 -7.35 -6.33
N LYS A 40 -8.38 -6.28 -6.15
CA LYS A 40 -9.72 -6.16 -6.77
C LYS A 40 -9.66 -6.16 -8.30
N THR A 41 -8.67 -5.45 -8.88
CA THR A 41 -8.52 -5.42 -10.35
C THR A 41 -8.15 -6.77 -10.97
N THR A 42 -7.59 -7.69 -10.19
CA THR A 42 -7.27 -9.05 -10.66
C THR A 42 -8.51 -9.94 -10.73
N GLU A 43 -9.56 -9.66 -9.93
CA GLU A 43 -10.79 -10.46 -9.90
C GLU A 43 -11.76 -10.13 -11.05
N ASP A 44 -11.76 -8.89 -11.56
CA ASP A 44 -12.63 -8.46 -12.68
C ASP A 44 -12.12 -8.87 -14.08
N SER A 45 -10.92 -9.46 -14.17
CA SER A 45 -10.31 -9.85 -15.46
C SER A 45 -10.29 -11.37 -15.69
N GLY A 46 -11.06 -12.14 -14.90
CA GLY A 46 -11.15 -13.61 -14.95
C GLY A 46 -12.48 -14.14 -15.45
#